data_AF-A0A645I6G2-F1
#
_entry.id   AF-A0A645I6G2-F1
#
_cell.length_a   1.000
_cell.length_b   1.000
_cell.length_c   1.000
_cell.angle_alpha   90.00
_cell.angle_beta   90.00
_cell.angle_gamma   90.00
#
_symmetry.space_group_name_H-M   'P 1'
#
loop_
_entity.id
_entity.type
_entity.pdbx_description
1 polymer ?
#
loop_
_entity_poly.entity_id
_entity_poly.type
_entity_poly.pdbx_seq_one_letter_code
_entity_poly.pdbx_strand_id
1 'polypeptide(L)' 'MYMAEGLSFGKSHTDEDEFLTLEKVPINQLTDKILSGEIKDGKTQAAVLKVYAMRQRQTRKV' A
#
# COMPACT_ATOMS: atom_id res chain seq x y z
N MET A 1 0.79 -11.77 1.92
CA MET A 1 0.99 -10.38 1.46
C MET A 1 2.16 -10.35 0.50
N TYR A 2 1.98 -9.72 -0.66
CA TYR A 2 2.97 -9.57 -1.72
C TYR A 2 3.26 -8.07 -1.94
N MET A 3 4.47 -7.74 -2.40
CA MET A 3 4.86 -6.39 -2.81
C MET A 3 5.20 -6.44 -4.30
N ALA A 4 4.43 -5.76 -5.13
CA ALA A 4 4.66 -5.71 -6.57
C ALA A 4 5.54 -4.52 -6.92
N GLU A 5 6.57 -4.74 -7.74
CA GLU A 5 7.55 -3.75 -8.17
C GLU A 5 7.78 -3.87 -9.68
N GLY A 6 8.36 -2.84 -10.31
CA GLY A 6 8.59 -2.84 -11.76
C GLY A 6 7.30 -2.77 -12.59
N LEU A 7 6.29 -2.07 -12.08
CA LEU A 7 4.96 -2.00 -12.71
C LEU A 7 4.95 -1.08 -13.95
N SER A 8 4.18 -1.49 -14.96
CA SER A 8 3.79 -0.66 -16.11
C SER A 8 2.26 -0.54 -16.15
N PHE A 9 1.76 0.55 -16.76
CA PHE A 9 0.31 0.77 -16.88
C PHE A 9 -0.30 -0.23 -17.86
N GLY A 10 -1.33 -0.95 -17.41
CA GLY A 10 -2.17 -1.82 -18.24
C GLY A 10 -3.60 -1.28 -18.38
N LYS A 11 -4.49 -2.10 -18.93
CA LYS A 11 -5.94 -1.83 -18.96
C LYS A 11 -6.61 -2.45 -17.74
N SER A 12 -7.62 -1.77 -17.20
CA SER A 12 -8.50 -2.34 -16.16
C SER A 12 -9.54 -3.27 -16.79
N HIS A 13 -9.89 -4.35 -16.11
CA HIS A 13 -10.91 -5.31 -16.52
C HIS A 13 -11.63 -5.82 -15.27
N THR A 14 -12.36 -4.92 -14.61
CA THR A 14 -13.19 -5.22 -13.43
C THR A 14 -14.49 -5.87 -13.86
N ASP A 15 -15.09 -6.67 -12.97
CA ASP A 15 -16.43 -7.23 -13.19
C ASP A 15 -17.51 -6.12 -13.19
N GLU A 16 -18.69 -6.41 -13.73
CA GLU A 16 -19.77 -5.40 -13.90
C GLU A 16 -20.26 -4.80 -12.57
N ASP A 17 -20.10 -5.53 -11.47
CA ASP A 17 -20.47 -5.14 -10.11
C ASP A 17 -19.28 -4.66 -9.26
N GLU A 18 -18.07 -4.59 -9.84
CA GLU A 18 -16.86 -4.16 -9.14
C GLU A 18 -16.51 -2.70 -9.46
N PHE A 19 -16.60 -1.84 -8.43
CA PHE A 19 -16.25 -0.42 -8.51
C PHE A 19 -14.92 -0.14 -7.79
N LEU A 20 -13.88 0.24 -8.54
CA LEU A 20 -12.56 0.58 -7.99
C LEU A 20 -12.13 1.99 -8.38
N THR A 21 -11.60 2.73 -7.41
CA THR A 21 -10.89 4.01 -7.64
C THR A 21 -9.41 3.80 -7.39
N LEU A 22 -8.58 4.20 -8.35
CA LEU A 22 -7.12 4.09 -8.25
C LEU A 22 -6.54 5.39 -7.72
N GLU A 23 -5.76 5.28 -6.65
CA GLU A 23 -5.03 6.41 -6.06
C GLU A 23 -3.56 6.08 -5.85
N LYS A 24 -2.70 7.09 -6.05
CA LYS A 24 -1.29 7.02 -5.68
C LYS A 24 -1.10 7.74 -4.36
N VAL A 25 -0.72 7.00 -3.33
CA VAL A 25 -0.54 7.53 -1.98
C VAL A 25 0.89 7.28 -1.51
N PRO A 26 1.61 8.30 -1.02
CA PRO A 26 2.92 8.10 -0.40
C PRO A 26 2.82 7.15 0.80
N ILE A 27 3.79 6.25 0.94
CA ILE A 27 3.76 5.23 2.01
C ILE A 27 3.71 5.84 3.42
N ASN A 28 4.37 7.00 3.63
CA ASN A 28 4.35 7.70 4.92
C ASN A 28 2.95 8.23 5.26
N GLN A 29 2.21 8.71 4.25
CA GLN A 29 0.84 9.17 4.46
C GLN A 29 -0.07 8.00 4.85
N LEU A 30 0.11 6.82 4.24
CA LEU A 30 -0.62 5.62 4.62
C LEU A 30 -0.29 5.19 6.06
N THR A 31 0.97 5.26 6.49
CA THR A 31 1.32 4.96 7.88
C THR A 31 0.69 5.94 8.86
N ASP A 32 0.65 7.23 8.55
CA ASP A 32 0.02 8.24 9.41
C ASP A 32 -1.50 8.01 9.53
N LYS A 33 -2.16 7.67 8.41
CA LYS A 33 -3.59 7.29 8.38
C LYS A 33 -3.89 6.02 9.18
N ILE A 34 -2.96 5.06 9.22
CA ILE A 34 -3.10 3.86 10.05
C ILE A 34 -2.96 4.22 11.53
N LEU A 35 -1.92 4.96 11.90
CA LEU A 35 -1.63 5.31 13.30
C LEU A 35 -2.68 6.24 13.91
N SER A 36 -3.31 7.10 13.09
CA SER A 36 -4.45 7.93 13.50
C SER A 36 -5.78 7.16 13.58
N GLY A 37 -5.83 5.90 13.12
CA GLY A 37 -7.04 5.09 13.10
C GLY A 37 -8.03 5.41 11.96
N GLU A 38 -7.62 6.22 10.98
CA GLU A 38 -8.40 6.49 9.77
C GLU A 38 -8.55 5.20 8.93
N ILE A 39 -7.45 4.46 8.76
CA ILE A 39 -7.45 3.14 8.10
C ILE A 39 -7.63 2.04 9.15
N LYS A 40 -8.79 1.39 9.15
CA LYS A 40 -9.16 0.35 10.13
C LYS A 40 -9.03 -1.09 9.60
N ASP A 41 -8.92 -1.26 8.28
CA ASP A 41 -8.80 -2.58 7.67
C ASP A 41 -7.47 -3.25 8.05
N GLY A 42 -7.54 -4.39 8.73
CA GLY A 42 -6.36 -5.08 9.27
C GLY A 42 -5.39 -5.59 8.19
N LYS A 43 -5.90 -6.00 7.02
CA LYS A 43 -5.05 -6.48 5.92
C LYS A 43 -4.25 -5.32 5.32
N THR A 44 -4.87 -4.17 5.14
CA THR A 44 -4.24 -2.93 4.70
C THR A 44 -3.18 -2.48 5.70
N GLN A 45 -3.52 -2.43 6.99
CA GLN A 45 -2.57 -2.04 8.03
C GLN A 45 -1.32 -2.92 8.01
N ALA A 46 -1.49 -4.24 8.04
CA ALA A 46 -0.36 -5.15 8.12
C ALA A 46 0.47 -5.16 6.82
N ALA A 47 -0.14 -4.98 5.64
CA ALA A 47 0.60 -4.87 4.38
C ALA A 47 1.45 -3.59 4.31
N VAL A 48 0.86 -2.44 4.62
CA VAL A 48 1.54 -1.14 4.61
C VAL A 48 2.69 -1.11 5.62
N LEU A 49 2.44 -1.54 6.87
CA LEU A 49 3.46 -1.54 7.93
C LEU A 49 4.61 -2.51 7.63
N LYS A 50 4.33 -3.67 7.02
CA LYS A 50 5.37 -4.60 6.57
C LYS A 50 6.30 -3.96 5.55
N VAL A 51 5.75 -3.31 4.51
CA VAL A 51 6.55 -2.63 3.48
C VAL A 51 7.32 -1.45 4.06
N TYR A 52 6.70 -0.66 4.93
CA TYR A 52 7.38 0.44 5.62
C TYR A 52 8.60 -0.05 6.40
N ALA A 53 8.43 -1.09 7.23
CA ALA A 53 9.53 -1.67 8.00
C ALA A 53 10.66 -2.24 7.11
N MET A 54 10.32 -2.86 5.97
CA MET A 54 11.31 -3.34 5.00
C MET A 54 12.15 -2.20 4.43
N ARG A 55 11.52 -1.08 4.04
CA ARG A 55 12.23 0.11 3.50
C ARG A 55 13.16 0.73 4.54
N GLN A 56 12.70 0.90 5.78
CA GLN A 56 13.54 1.43 6.87
C GLN A 56 14.78 0.58 7.14
N ARG A 57 14.67 -0.75 7.00
CA ARG A 57 15.82 -1.67 7.13
C ARG A 57 16.79 -1.57 5.96
N GLN A 58 16.33 -1.23 4.76
CA GLN A 58 17.20 -1.02 3.59
C GLN A 58 17.98 0.29 3.71
N THR A 59 17.32 1.38 4.13
CA THR A 59 17.97 2.69 4.31
C THR A 59 19.06 2.68 5.39
N ARG A 60 18.92 1.82 6.42
CA ARG A 60 19.91 1.67 7.51
C ARG A 60 21.14 0.82 7.16
N LYS A 61 21.16 0.16 6.00
CA LYS A 61 22.29 -0.68 5.54
C LYS A 61 23.32 0.11 4.72
N VAL A 62 23.22 1.43 4.70
CA VAL A 62 24.13 2.37 4.03
C VAL A 62 24.95 3.11 5.08
#